data_AF-A0A5E9AR02-F1
#
_entry.id   AF-A0A5E9AR02-F1
#
_cell.length_a   1.000
_cell.length_b   1.000
_cell.length_c   1.000
_cell.angle_alpha   90.00
_cell.angle_beta   90.00
_cell.angle_gamma   90.00
#
_symmetry.space_group_name_H-M   'P 1'
#
loop_
_entity.id
_entity.type
_entity.pdbx_description
1 polymer ?
#
loop_
_entity_poly.entity_id
_entity_poly.type
_entity_poly.pdbx_seq_one_letter_code
_entity_poly.pdbx_strand_id
1 'polypeptide(L)'
;YTAIVSERHHRRLSDMVAEARDSGADITEVNPANETLGVSDRKMAPVLVRNAGDNLRLMREEIFGPVLPIVEYGTVDEAIDHVNRGERPLALYWFGSDSANRQRVMRETVAGGVTINDCMLHLVQERQPFGGVGESGTGAYHGEWGFRTFSKEKPIFIQSKLSAGGLLRPPYGRTFERIFRLLNLIT
;
A
#
# COMPACT_ATOMS: atom_id res chain seq x y z
N TYR A 1 -16.61 -7.85 19.97
CA TYR A 1 -17.01 -6.66 19.20
C TYR A 1 -16.31 -5.44 19.78
N THR A 2 -15.56 -4.68 18.97
CA THR A 2 -14.80 -3.50 19.42
C THR A 2 -15.63 -2.21 19.26
N ALA A 3 -15.10 -1.06 19.71
CA ALA A 3 -15.78 0.22 19.62
C ALA A 3 -15.00 1.19 18.71
N ILE A 4 -15.72 2.10 18.06
CA ILE A 4 -15.13 3.23 17.35
C ILE A 4 -14.42 4.13 18.37
N VAL A 5 -13.25 4.64 17.97
CA VAL A 5 -12.31 5.34 18.88
C VAL A 5 -12.93 6.54 19.61
N SER A 6 -13.89 7.24 19.00
CA SER A 6 -14.58 8.38 19.61
C SER A 6 -15.96 8.63 18.98
N GLU A 7 -16.79 9.41 19.66
CA GLU A 7 -18.09 9.84 19.13
C GLU A 7 -17.97 10.59 17.81
N ARG A 8 -16.92 11.41 17.63
CA ARG A 8 -16.68 12.14 16.38
C ARG A 8 -16.50 11.19 15.20
N HIS A 9 -15.70 10.14 15.39
CA HIS A 9 -15.45 9.14 14.34
C HIS A 9 -16.69 8.27 14.09
N HIS A 10 -17.47 7.96 15.13
CA HIS A 10 -18.73 7.24 15.01
C HIS A 10 -19.77 8.05 14.22
N ARG A 11 -19.95 9.33 14.54
CA ARG A 11 -20.83 10.25 13.79
C ARG A 11 -20.39 10.36 12.34
N ARG A 12 -19.09 10.56 12.07
CA ARG A 12 -18.57 10.62 10.68
C ARG A 12 -18.96 9.39 9.85
N LEU A 13 -18.84 8.19 10.41
CA LEU A 13 -19.22 6.94 9.74
C LEU A 13 -20.73 6.82 9.55
N SER A 14 -21.51 7.20 10.57
CA SER A 14 -22.98 7.22 10.51
C SER A 14 -23.47 8.18 9.42
N ASP A 15 -22.85 9.37 9.33
CA ASP A 15 -23.17 10.39 8.33
C ASP A 15 -22.82 9.90 6.92
N MET A 16 -21.69 9.21 6.73
CA MET A 16 -21.33 8.60 5.44
C MET A 16 -22.36 7.56 4.98
N VAL A 17 -22.87 6.73 5.89
CA VAL A 17 -23.91 5.74 5.57
C VAL A 17 -25.25 6.41 5.28
N ALA A 18 -25.60 7.47 6.03
CA ALA A 18 -26.80 8.25 5.78
C ALA A 18 -26.75 8.93 4.40
N GLU A 19 -25.64 9.60 4.07
CA GLU A 19 -25.40 10.22 2.76
C GLU A 19 -25.58 9.22 1.61
N ALA A 20 -25.03 8.01 1.75
CA ALA A 20 -25.17 6.96 0.76
C ALA A 20 -26.62 6.50 0.60
N ARG A 21 -27.33 6.29 1.73
CA ARG A 21 -28.74 5.93 1.72
C ARG A 21 -29.58 7.00 1.02
N ASP A 22 -29.34 8.26 1.33
CA ASP A 22 -30.06 9.40 0.75
C ASP A 22 -29.78 9.57 -0.75
N SER A 23 -28.62 9.11 -1.22
CA SER A 23 -28.27 9.06 -2.64
C SER A 23 -28.88 7.88 -3.41
N GLY A 24 -29.57 6.96 -2.71
CA GLY A 24 -30.19 5.77 -3.29
C GLY A 24 -29.30 4.53 -3.34
N ALA A 25 -28.17 4.53 -2.62
CA ALA A 25 -27.32 3.35 -2.49
C ALA A 25 -28.03 2.26 -1.66
N ASP A 26 -27.70 0.99 -1.94
CA ASP A 26 -28.30 -0.16 -1.27
C ASP A 26 -27.51 -0.48 0.00
N ILE A 27 -28.16 -0.37 1.16
CA ILE A 27 -27.52 -0.47 2.48
C ILE A 27 -27.97 -1.74 3.19
N THR A 28 -27.02 -2.62 3.51
CA THR A 28 -27.27 -3.83 4.31
C THR A 28 -26.51 -3.74 5.63
N GLU A 29 -27.24 -3.60 6.73
CA GLU A 29 -26.66 -3.67 8.08
C GLU A 29 -26.64 -5.11 8.58
N VAL A 30 -25.47 -5.61 8.97
CA VAL A 30 -25.27 -6.98 9.47
C VAL A 30 -25.42 -6.99 10.98
N ASN A 31 -26.66 -7.04 11.45
CA ASN A 31 -27.02 -7.09 12.87
C ASN A 31 -28.04 -8.21 13.16
N PRO A 32 -27.67 -9.50 13.00
CA PRO A 32 -28.61 -10.62 13.10
C PRO A 32 -29.20 -10.82 14.52
N ALA A 33 -28.50 -10.34 15.55
CA ALA A 33 -28.95 -10.41 16.93
C ALA A 33 -29.85 -9.22 17.35
N ASN A 34 -30.12 -8.27 16.43
CA ASN A 34 -30.86 -7.04 16.70
C ASN A 34 -30.35 -6.28 17.93
N GLU A 35 -29.02 -6.20 18.06
CA GLU A 35 -28.39 -5.45 19.16
C GLU A 35 -28.69 -3.95 19.01
N THR A 36 -28.92 -3.28 20.14
CA THR A 36 -29.00 -1.82 20.16
C THR A 36 -27.59 -1.24 20.16
N LEU A 37 -27.15 -0.73 19.02
CA LEU A 37 -25.82 -0.13 18.83
C LEU A 37 -25.98 1.37 18.59
N GLY A 38 -25.09 2.21 19.12
CA GLY A 38 -25.23 3.65 18.95
C GLY A 38 -24.00 4.48 19.27
N VAL A 39 -24.21 5.79 19.32
CA VAL A 39 -23.13 6.76 19.58
C VAL A 39 -22.60 6.62 21.01
N SER A 40 -23.47 6.31 21.98
CA SER A 40 -23.13 6.23 23.41
C SER A 40 -22.17 5.09 23.75
N ASP A 41 -22.35 3.92 23.14
CA ASP A 41 -21.43 2.79 23.27
C ASP A 41 -20.37 2.74 22.16
N ARG A 42 -20.47 3.66 21.19
CA ARG A 42 -19.61 3.82 20.00
C ARG A 42 -19.51 2.53 19.18
N LYS A 43 -20.59 1.74 19.16
CA LYS A 43 -20.67 0.53 18.33
C LYS A 43 -21.48 0.81 17.07
N MET A 44 -21.16 0.11 15.99
CA MET A 44 -21.81 0.30 14.69
C MET A 44 -21.70 -0.99 13.89
N ALA A 45 -22.82 -1.71 13.70
CA ALA A 45 -22.85 -2.99 12.99
C ALA A 45 -22.09 -2.90 11.64
N PRO A 46 -21.48 -4.00 11.17
CA PRO A 46 -20.91 -4.03 9.83
C PRO A 46 -21.97 -3.64 8.79
N VAL A 47 -21.65 -2.67 7.94
CA VAL A 47 -22.56 -2.17 6.90
C VAL A 47 -21.97 -2.49 5.53
N LEU A 48 -22.71 -3.20 4.69
CA LEU A 48 -22.41 -3.34 3.27
C LEU A 48 -23.14 -2.25 2.50
N VAL A 49 -22.44 -1.62 1.55
CA VAL A 49 -22.98 -0.54 0.72
C VAL A 49 -22.78 -0.93 -0.75
N ARG A 50 -23.86 -1.06 -1.52
CA ARG A 50 -23.82 -1.36 -2.97
C ARG A 50 -24.39 -0.19 -3.75
N ASN A 51 -24.03 -0.07 -5.03
CA ASN A 51 -24.50 0.99 -5.93
C ASN A 51 -24.24 2.41 -5.38
N ALA A 52 -23.12 2.58 -4.68
CA ALA A 52 -22.67 3.88 -4.19
C ALA A 52 -22.04 4.68 -5.35
N GLY A 53 -22.42 5.95 -5.49
CA GLY A 53 -21.79 6.85 -6.46
C GLY A 53 -20.37 7.25 -6.06
N ASP A 54 -19.47 7.39 -7.04
CA ASP A 54 -18.05 7.74 -6.85
C ASP A 54 -17.83 9.10 -6.16
N ASN A 55 -18.82 9.99 -6.18
CA ASN A 55 -18.76 11.31 -5.55
C ASN A 55 -19.05 11.28 -4.04
N LEU A 56 -19.57 10.16 -3.51
CA LEU A 56 -19.91 10.02 -2.10
C LEU A 56 -18.65 9.97 -1.23
N ARG A 57 -18.76 10.47 0.00
CA ARG A 57 -17.60 10.50 0.92
C ARG A 57 -17.00 9.14 1.21
N LEU A 58 -17.81 8.09 1.34
CA LEU A 58 -17.33 6.71 1.57
C LEU A 58 -16.50 6.14 0.41
N MET A 59 -16.61 6.73 -0.79
CA MET A 59 -15.83 6.34 -1.98
C MET A 59 -14.57 7.19 -2.17
N ARG A 60 -14.43 8.32 -1.45
CA ARG A 60 -13.34 9.29 -1.63
C ARG A 60 -12.41 9.42 -0.44
N GLU A 61 -12.90 9.13 0.76
CA GLU A 61 -12.14 9.20 2.00
C GLU A 61 -11.86 7.80 2.53
N GLU A 62 -10.76 7.62 3.25
CA GLU A 62 -10.52 6.38 3.99
C GLU A 62 -11.62 6.16 5.05
N ILE A 63 -12.26 4.99 4.98
CA ILE A 63 -13.42 4.67 5.82
C ILE A 63 -12.99 4.45 7.26
N PHE A 64 -11.96 3.64 7.51
CA PHE A 64 -11.44 3.40 8.87
C PHE A 64 -12.53 2.99 9.90
N GLY A 65 -13.46 2.14 9.48
CA GLY A 65 -14.64 1.72 10.24
C GLY A 65 -15.36 0.54 9.58
N PRO A 66 -16.43 0.02 10.21
CA PRO A 66 -17.11 -1.19 9.78
C PRO A 66 -18.11 -0.93 8.64
N VAL A 67 -17.69 -0.20 7.61
CA VAL A 67 -18.48 0.07 6.40
C VAL A 67 -17.69 -0.45 5.20
N LEU A 68 -18.32 -1.29 4.37
CA LEU A 68 -17.68 -1.94 3.23
C LEU A 68 -18.47 -1.63 1.95
N PRO A 69 -17.99 -0.69 1.12
CA PRO A 69 -18.53 -0.47 -0.21
C PRO A 69 -18.16 -1.63 -1.13
N ILE A 70 -19.12 -2.04 -1.97
CA ILE A 70 -18.93 -3.08 -2.99
C ILE A 70 -19.12 -2.41 -4.35
N VAL A 71 -18.02 -2.38 -5.11
CA VAL A 71 -18.01 -1.91 -6.50
C VAL A 71 -17.97 -3.12 -7.41
N GLU A 72 -19.00 -3.26 -8.24
CA GLU A 72 -19.09 -4.33 -9.23
C GLU A 72 -18.29 -3.95 -10.48
N TYR A 73 -17.69 -4.94 -11.13
CA TYR A 73 -16.95 -4.77 -12.38
C TYR A 73 -17.24 -5.94 -13.31
N GLY A 74 -17.21 -5.70 -14.62
CA GLY A 74 -17.40 -6.73 -15.65
C GLY A 74 -16.10 -7.40 -16.06
N THR A 75 -15.00 -6.65 -16.05
CA THR A 75 -13.66 -7.11 -16.49
C THR A 75 -12.58 -6.77 -15.47
N VAL A 76 -11.50 -7.57 -15.43
CA VAL A 76 -10.35 -7.27 -14.55
C VAL A 76 -9.71 -5.91 -14.87
N ASP A 77 -9.83 -5.46 -16.12
CA ASP A 77 -9.34 -4.14 -16.57
C ASP A 77 -10.04 -3.02 -15.81
N GLU A 78 -11.37 -3.08 -15.71
CA GLU A 78 -12.15 -2.10 -14.93
C GLU A 78 -11.73 -2.05 -13.46
N ALA A 79 -11.44 -3.20 -12.85
CA ALA A 79 -10.97 -3.28 -11.47
C ALA A 79 -9.56 -2.69 -11.30
N ILE A 80 -8.64 -3.00 -12.22
CA ILE A 80 -7.28 -2.44 -12.23
C ILE A 80 -7.34 -0.92 -12.43
N ASP A 81 -8.14 -0.45 -13.39
CA ASP A 81 -8.34 0.98 -13.64
C ASP A 81 -8.97 1.68 -12.43
N HIS A 82 -9.91 1.03 -11.74
CA HIS A 82 -10.50 1.57 -10.52
C HIS A 82 -9.44 1.79 -9.43
N VAL A 83 -8.60 0.78 -9.16
CA VAL A 83 -7.51 0.88 -8.18
C VAL A 83 -6.52 1.97 -8.60
N ASN A 84 -6.13 2.02 -9.87
CA ASN A 84 -5.12 2.95 -10.38
C ASN A 84 -5.61 4.41 -10.46
N ARG A 85 -6.93 4.68 -10.43
CA ARG A 85 -7.48 6.04 -10.30
C ARG A 85 -7.30 6.62 -8.90
N GLY A 86 -7.17 5.76 -7.89
CA GLY A 86 -6.96 6.16 -6.50
C GLY A 86 -5.50 6.42 -6.17
N GLU A 87 -5.29 6.89 -4.95
CA GLU A 87 -3.96 6.94 -4.33
C GLU A 87 -3.41 5.53 -4.10
N ARG A 88 -2.08 5.36 -4.09
CA ARG A 88 -1.46 4.04 -3.97
C ARG A 88 -1.72 3.43 -2.58
N PRO A 89 -2.44 2.31 -2.48
CA PRO A 89 -2.86 1.78 -1.19
C PRO A 89 -1.71 1.13 -0.42
N LEU A 90 -1.83 1.13 0.90
CA LEU A 90 -0.90 0.41 1.77
C LEU A 90 -0.96 -1.10 1.53
N ALA A 91 -2.16 -1.64 1.31
CA ALA A 91 -2.38 -3.06 1.08
C ALA A 91 -3.36 -3.28 -0.08
N LEU A 92 -3.09 -4.29 -0.89
CA LEU A 92 -4.01 -4.82 -1.90
C LEU A 92 -4.31 -6.29 -1.60
N TYR A 93 -5.56 -6.69 -1.78
CA TYR A 93 -6.01 -8.06 -1.55
C TYR A 93 -6.62 -8.62 -2.82
N TRP A 94 -6.20 -9.83 -3.20
CA TRP A 94 -6.76 -10.52 -4.36
C TRP A 94 -7.35 -11.85 -3.93
N PHE A 95 -8.59 -12.13 -4.33
CA PHE A 95 -9.26 -13.41 -4.09
C PHE A 95 -9.62 -14.04 -5.43
N GLY A 96 -9.22 -15.30 -5.64
CA GLY A 96 -9.55 -16.06 -6.85
C GLY A 96 -8.63 -17.24 -7.10
N SER A 97 -8.88 -17.92 -8.23
CA SER A 97 -8.08 -19.04 -8.74
C SER A 97 -7.41 -18.76 -10.08
N ASP A 98 -7.83 -17.71 -10.80
CA ASP A 98 -7.28 -17.33 -12.09
C ASP A 98 -5.88 -16.71 -11.95
N SER A 99 -4.86 -17.47 -12.32
CA SER A 99 -3.46 -17.05 -12.22
C SER A 99 -3.09 -15.95 -13.22
N ALA A 100 -3.75 -15.88 -14.37
CA ALA A 100 -3.50 -14.85 -15.38
C ALA A 100 -4.01 -13.51 -14.87
N ASN A 101 -5.26 -13.45 -14.41
CA ASN A 101 -5.83 -12.23 -13.82
C ASN A 101 -5.06 -11.80 -12.57
N ARG A 102 -4.68 -12.74 -11.69
CA ARG A 102 -3.80 -12.44 -10.55
C ARG A 102 -2.52 -11.75 -10.99
N GLN A 103 -1.81 -12.34 -11.96
CA GLN A 103 -0.52 -11.82 -12.42
C GLN A 103 -0.65 -10.46 -13.11
N ARG A 104 -1.78 -10.19 -13.76
CA ARG A 104 -2.11 -8.86 -14.28
C ARG A 104 -2.27 -7.85 -13.15
N VAL A 105 -3.13 -8.12 -12.18
CA VAL A 105 -3.31 -7.23 -11.01
C VAL A 105 -1.97 -6.95 -10.31
N MET A 106 -1.13 -7.96 -10.10
CA MET A 106 0.18 -7.78 -9.44
C MET A 106 1.16 -6.91 -10.24
N ARG A 107 1.07 -6.91 -11.58
CA ARG A 107 1.99 -6.16 -12.45
C ARG A 107 1.50 -4.77 -12.79
N GLU A 108 0.18 -4.61 -12.85
CA GLU A 108 -0.49 -3.43 -13.37
C GLU A 108 -1.00 -2.50 -12.24
N THR A 109 -0.80 -2.86 -10.97
CA THR A 109 -1.10 -2.02 -9.80
C THR A 109 0.13 -1.85 -8.91
N VAL A 110 0.11 -0.81 -8.07
CA VAL A 110 1.19 -0.50 -7.12
C VAL A 110 0.59 -0.40 -5.72
N ALA A 111 1.10 -1.18 -4.77
CA ALA A 111 0.70 -1.18 -3.37
C ALA A 111 1.91 -1.40 -2.46
N GLY A 112 1.78 -1.06 -1.17
CA GLY A 112 2.82 -1.32 -0.17
C GLY A 112 3.05 -2.82 0.06
N GLY A 113 1.97 -3.58 0.21
CA GLY A 113 1.99 -5.03 0.35
C GLY A 113 0.76 -5.69 -0.29
N VAL A 114 0.85 -7.00 -0.54
CA VAL A 114 -0.25 -7.78 -1.13
C VAL A 114 -0.49 -9.06 -0.36
N THR A 115 -1.76 -9.45 -0.20
CA THR A 115 -2.13 -10.82 0.20
C THR A 115 -3.07 -11.44 -0.83
N ILE A 116 -2.82 -12.72 -1.14
CA ILE A 116 -3.56 -13.52 -2.11
C ILE A 116 -4.38 -14.53 -1.32
N ASN A 117 -5.69 -14.55 -1.55
CA ASN A 117 -6.68 -15.43 -0.92
C ASN A 117 -6.76 -15.30 0.61
N ASP A 118 -6.34 -14.16 1.15
CA ASP A 118 -6.49 -13.79 2.55
C ASP A 118 -6.32 -12.27 2.71
N CYS A 119 -6.56 -11.75 3.91
CA CYS A 119 -6.38 -10.36 4.29
C CYS A 119 -5.39 -10.24 5.45
N MET A 120 -4.69 -9.10 5.55
CA MET A 120 -3.80 -8.73 6.66
C MET A 120 -2.57 -9.63 6.91
N LEU A 121 -2.52 -10.88 6.47
CA LEU A 121 -1.47 -11.83 6.88
C LEU A 121 -0.06 -11.47 6.42
N HIS A 122 0.11 -10.68 5.36
CA HIS A 122 1.44 -10.18 5.00
C HIS A 122 2.04 -9.25 6.08
N LEU A 123 1.21 -8.60 6.90
CA LEU A 123 1.66 -7.78 8.03
C LEU A 123 2.38 -8.62 9.10
N VAL A 124 1.90 -9.83 9.39
CA VAL A 124 2.47 -10.66 10.47
C VAL A 124 3.72 -11.42 10.02
N GLN A 125 4.10 -11.32 8.75
CA GLN A 125 5.30 -11.95 8.22
C GLN A 125 6.53 -11.07 8.49
N GLU A 126 7.23 -11.33 9.59
CA GLU A 126 8.43 -10.56 9.98
C GLU A 126 9.59 -10.66 8.98
N ARG A 127 9.60 -11.69 8.11
CA ARG A 127 10.61 -11.87 7.04
C ARG A 127 10.22 -11.17 5.73
N GLN A 128 9.35 -10.17 5.78
CA GLN A 128 9.01 -9.30 4.67
C GLN A 128 9.02 -7.84 5.14
N PRO A 129 9.39 -6.87 4.27
CA PRO A 129 9.27 -5.47 4.59
C PRO A 129 7.79 -5.09 4.70
N PHE A 130 7.45 -4.30 5.71
CA PHE A 130 6.14 -3.66 5.80
C PHE A 130 6.30 -2.14 5.73
N GLY A 131 5.60 -1.52 4.78
CA GLY A 131 5.69 -0.10 4.49
C GLY A 131 4.79 0.28 3.31
N GLY A 132 4.54 1.57 3.17
CA GLY A 132 3.75 2.12 2.07
C GLY A 132 4.59 2.50 0.84
N VAL A 133 3.89 2.98 -0.17
CA VAL A 133 4.48 3.55 -1.39
C VAL A 133 3.64 4.73 -1.86
N GLY A 134 4.25 5.88 -2.13
CA GLY A 134 3.53 7.08 -2.52
C GLY A 134 2.71 7.64 -1.35
N GLU A 135 1.42 7.83 -1.55
CA GLU A 135 0.51 8.44 -0.58
C GLU A 135 0.30 7.56 0.68
N SER A 136 0.44 6.24 0.55
CA SER A 136 0.41 5.32 1.70
C SER A 136 1.67 5.34 2.57
N GLY A 137 2.73 6.04 2.13
CA GLY A 137 3.96 6.24 2.91
C GLY A 137 5.25 5.93 2.15
N THR A 138 6.38 6.03 2.86
CA THR A 138 7.72 5.77 2.33
C THR A 138 8.60 5.05 3.34
N GLY A 139 9.50 4.21 2.84
CA GLY A 139 10.35 3.36 3.68
C GLY A 139 9.60 2.11 4.15
N ALA A 140 10.31 1.25 4.88
CA ALA A 140 9.75 0.02 5.41
C ALA A 140 10.43 -0.37 6.72
N TYR A 141 9.75 -1.19 7.52
CA TYR A 141 10.33 -1.84 8.69
C TYR A 141 9.95 -3.33 8.71
N HIS A 142 9.96 -3.95 9.89
CA HIS A 142 10.00 -5.39 10.19
C HIS A 142 11.39 -6.01 10.08
N GLY A 143 11.68 -6.91 11.02
CA GLY A 143 12.91 -7.70 11.06
C GLY A 143 14.16 -6.93 10.66
N GLU A 144 14.82 -7.43 9.63
CA GLU A 144 16.04 -6.84 9.07
C GLU A 144 15.82 -5.44 8.48
N TRP A 145 14.70 -5.19 7.80
CA TRP A 145 14.39 -3.88 7.23
C TRP A 145 14.22 -2.82 8.31
N GLY A 146 13.62 -3.16 9.44
CA GLY A 146 13.54 -2.28 10.61
C GLY A 146 14.93 -1.92 11.14
N PHE A 147 15.82 -2.91 11.29
CA PHE A 147 17.20 -2.67 11.70
C PHE A 147 17.94 -1.75 10.72
N ARG A 148 17.82 -2.00 9.40
CA ARG A 148 18.45 -1.17 8.36
C ARG A 148 17.90 0.26 8.35
N THR A 149 16.58 0.44 8.53
CA THR A 149 15.93 1.76 8.58
C THR A 149 16.46 2.64 9.71
N PHE A 150 16.80 2.04 10.85
CA PHE A 150 17.38 2.76 11.99
C PHE A 150 18.92 2.68 12.06
N SER A 151 19.56 2.19 11.00
CA SER A 151 21.01 2.05 10.91
C SER A 151 21.59 2.92 9.80
N LYS A 152 22.85 3.35 9.99
CA LYS A 152 23.63 3.94 8.90
C LYS A 152 24.51 2.88 8.26
N GLU A 153 24.15 2.43 7.06
CA GLU A 153 25.05 1.63 6.22
C GLU A 153 26.26 2.50 5.82
N LYS A 154 27.41 2.23 6.46
CA LYS A 154 28.66 2.97 6.28
C LYS A 154 29.60 2.16 5.36
N PRO A 155 29.77 2.56 4.09
CA PRO A 155 30.75 1.92 3.22
C PRO A 155 32.17 2.26 3.71
N ILE A 156 33.02 1.25 3.82
CA ILE A 156 34.45 1.39 4.16
C ILE A 156 35.26 0.75 3.03
N PHE A 157 36.10 1.54 2.37
CA PHE A 157 37.00 1.07 1.34
C PHE A 157 38.45 1.22 1.80
N ILE A 158 39.20 0.12 1.75
CA ILE A 158 40.63 0.10 2.09
C ILE A 158 41.43 -0.06 0.80
N GLN A 159 42.11 1.01 0.39
CA GLN A 159 42.96 0.99 -0.80
C GLN A 159 44.21 0.16 -0.54
N SER A 160 44.41 -0.91 -1.32
CA SER A 160 45.66 -1.69 -1.28
C SER A 160 46.89 -0.81 -1.56
N LYS A 161 47.98 -1.05 -0.83
CA LYS A 161 49.28 -0.43 -1.10
C LYS A 161 49.83 -0.77 -2.49
N LEU A 162 49.41 -1.89 -3.07
CA LEU A 162 49.77 -2.33 -4.43
C LEU A 162 48.83 -1.78 -5.50
N SER A 163 47.94 -0.84 -5.16
CA SER A 163 46.97 -0.36 -6.14
C SER A 163 47.63 0.43 -7.27
N ALA A 164 47.18 0.16 -8.49
CA ALA A 164 47.44 0.98 -9.65
C ALA A 164 46.70 2.34 -9.62
N GLY A 165 45.97 2.66 -8.54
CA GLY A 165 45.22 3.91 -8.40
C GLY A 165 46.11 5.16 -8.48
N GLY A 166 47.42 5.03 -8.19
CA GLY A 166 48.39 6.10 -8.43
C GLY A 166 48.53 6.50 -9.91
N LEU A 167 48.29 5.58 -10.85
CA LEU A 167 48.33 5.86 -12.29
C LEU A 167 47.21 6.78 -12.77
N LEU A 168 46.17 6.96 -11.94
CA LEU A 168 45.05 7.87 -12.18
C LEU A 168 45.27 9.25 -11.54
N ARG A 169 46.38 9.45 -10.81
CA ARG A 169 46.71 10.72 -10.15
C ARG A 169 47.59 11.61 -11.04
N PRO A 170 47.56 12.93 -10.86
CA PRO A 170 48.47 13.85 -11.53
C PRO A 170 49.96 13.55 -11.24
N PRO A 171 50.88 13.95 -12.13
CA PRO A 171 50.64 14.65 -13.40
C PRO A 171 50.12 13.72 -14.51
N TYR A 172 49.13 14.20 -15.27
CA TYR A 172 48.53 13.43 -16.35
C TYR A 172 49.48 13.35 -17.55
N GLY A 173 49.71 12.14 -18.04
CA GLY A 173 50.58 11.88 -19.19
C GLY A 173 50.10 10.70 -20.03
N ARG A 174 50.94 10.23 -20.95
CA ARG A 174 50.58 9.19 -21.93
C ARG A 174 50.02 7.91 -21.29
N THR A 175 50.51 7.53 -20.11
CA THR A 175 50.01 6.37 -19.36
C THR A 175 48.58 6.58 -18.86
N PHE A 176 48.30 7.76 -18.29
CA PHE A 176 46.95 8.15 -17.87
C PHE A 176 46.00 8.16 -19.07
N GLU A 177 46.37 8.79 -20.18
CA GLU A 177 45.53 8.84 -21.39
C GLU A 177 45.21 7.46 -21.98
N ARG A 178 46.16 6.53 -21.93
CA ARG A 178 45.96 5.14 -22.39
C ARG A 178 44.98 4.40 -21.48
N ILE A 179 45.14 4.52 -20.17
CA ILE A 179 44.24 3.91 -19.18
C ILE A 179 42.84 4.51 -19.30
N PHE A 180 42.75 5.84 -19.41
CA PHE A 180 41.48 6.55 -19.55
C PHE A 180 40.74 6.20 -20.84
N ARG A 181 41.45 6.06 -21.98
CA ARG A 181 40.86 5.58 -23.24
C ARG A 181 40.30 4.16 -23.12
N LEU A 182 40.99 3.26 -22.43
CA LEU A 182 40.53 1.89 -22.19
C LEU A 182 39.27 1.86 -21.30
N LEU A 183 39.19 2.73 -20.29
CA LEU A 183 38.01 2.81 -19.42
C LEU A 183 36.77 3.33 -20.16
N ASN A 184 36.92 4.29 -21.08
CA ASN A 184 35.84 4.80 -21.92
C ASN A 184 35.35 3.83 -23.02
N LEU A 185 36.03 2.69 -23.21
CA LEU A 185 35.60 1.63 -24.13
C LEU A 185 34.73 0.57 -23.43
N ILE A 186 34.72 0.54 -22.10
CA ILE A 186 34.04 -0.45 -21.27
C ILE A 186 32.82 0.16 -20.56
N THR A 187 32.70 1.49 -20.58
CA THR A 187 31.55 2.26 -20.07
C THR A 187 30.82 2.87 -21.25
#